data_AF-A0A497RQF9-F1
#
_entry.id   AF-A0A497RQF9-F1
#
_cell.length_a   1.000
_cell.length_b   1.000
_cell.length_c   1.000
_cell.angle_alpha   90.00
_cell.angle_beta   90.00
_cell.angle_gamma   90.00
#
_symmetry.space_group_name_H-M   'P 1'
#
loop_
_entity.id
_entity.type
_entity.pdbx_description
1 polymer ?
#
loop_
_entity_poly.entity_id
_entity_poly.type
_entity_poly.pdbx_seq_one_letter_code
_entity_poly.pdbx_strand_id
1 'polypeptide(L)'
;MTQLYLIGDQLTVTGFKLAGVKNTYVANPENIRQVLDRIKDEADIIAITHGLYEHAEDRIKKLQSTGKIIARIPDRRGSGEEIITKMIRDVIGFELKK
;
A
#
# COMPACT_ATOMS: atom_id res chain seq x y z
N MET A 1 21.24 -3.27 0.99
CA MET A 1 20.31 -3.09 -0.14
C MET A 1 18.96 -2.77 0.43
N THR A 2 18.26 -1.78 -0.13
CA THR A 2 16.91 -1.40 0.29
C THR A 2 15.92 -2.53 0.01
N GLN A 3 15.12 -2.91 1.00
CA GLN A 3 14.13 -3.98 0.90
C GLN A 3 12.73 -3.41 0.67
N LEU A 4 12.21 -3.60 -0.54
CA LEU A 4 10.83 -3.29 -0.91
C LEU A 4 9.92 -4.47 -0.58
N TYR A 5 8.85 -4.20 0.16
CA TYR A 5 7.78 -5.14 0.48
C TYR A 5 6.46 -4.65 -0.12
N LEU A 6 5.75 -5.52 -0.84
CA LEU A 6 4.43 -5.25 -1.38
C LEU A 6 3.37 -5.97 -0.56
N ILE A 7 2.35 -5.24 -0.12
CA ILE A 7 1.17 -5.78 0.53
C ILE A 7 -0.05 -5.44 -0.32
N GLY A 8 -0.82 -6.46 -0.69
CA GLY A 8 -2.00 -6.28 -1.50
C GLY A 8 -2.94 -7.45 -1.44
N ASP A 9 -4.02 -7.35 -2.19
CA ASP A 9 -4.90 -8.48 -2.40
C ASP A 9 -4.24 -9.60 -3.23
N GLN A 10 -4.86 -10.79 -3.25
CA GLN A 10 -4.36 -11.98 -3.97
C GLN A 10 -3.98 -11.70 -5.44
N LEU A 11 -4.81 -10.94 -6.15
CA LEU A 11 -4.66 -10.71 -7.60
C LEU A 11 -3.49 -9.76 -7.86
N THR A 12 -3.45 -8.64 -7.13
CA THR A 12 -2.38 -7.65 -7.17
C THR A 12 -1.04 -8.31 -6.85
N VAL A 13 -0.95 -9.02 -5.72
CA VAL A 13 0.27 -9.74 -5.32
C VAL A 13 0.70 -10.75 -6.37
N THR A 14 -0.23 -11.51 -6.95
CA THR A 14 0.09 -12.47 -8.01
C THR A 14 0.69 -11.77 -9.23
N GLY A 15 0.09 -10.66 -9.69
CA GLY A 15 0.62 -9.88 -10.82
C GLY A 15 2.04 -9.36 -10.56
N PHE A 16 2.30 -8.80 -9.38
CA PHE A 16 3.63 -8.31 -9.02
C PHE A 16 4.67 -9.43 -8.84
N LYS A 17 4.26 -10.61 -8.33
CA LYS A 17 5.13 -11.79 -8.30
C LYS A 17 5.55 -12.19 -9.71
N LEU A 18 4.62 -12.23 -10.66
CA LEU A 18 4.90 -12.53 -12.07
C LEU A 18 5.84 -11.49 -12.70
N ALA A 19 5.74 -10.23 -12.27
CA ALA A 19 6.65 -9.15 -12.67
C ALA A 19 8.03 -9.18 -11.96
N GLY A 20 8.29 -10.17 -11.10
CA GLY A 20 9.59 -10.37 -10.46
C GLY A 20 9.76 -9.70 -9.09
N VAL A 21 8.69 -9.13 -8.50
CA VAL A 21 8.75 -8.62 -7.12
C VAL A 21 8.81 -9.78 -6.15
N LYS A 22 9.88 -9.84 -5.35
CA LYS A 22 10.18 -10.98 -4.47
C LYS A 22 9.39 -10.94 -3.15
N ASN A 23 9.46 -9.82 -2.42
CA ASN A 23 8.87 -9.71 -1.10
C ASN A 23 7.42 -9.22 -1.21
N THR A 24 6.49 -10.15 -1.34
CA THR A 24 5.08 -9.85 -1.57
C THR A 24 4.20 -10.62 -0.59
N TYR A 25 3.19 -9.94 -0.03
CA TYR A 25 2.34 -10.45 1.04
C TYR A 25 0.88 -10.20 0.69
N VAL A 26 0.09 -11.29 0.70
CA VAL A 26 -1.36 -11.19 0.55
C VAL A 26 -1.95 -10.80 1.90
N ALA A 27 -2.79 -9.77 1.91
CA ALA A 27 -3.49 -9.33 3.11
C ALA A 27 -4.95 -8.99 2.83
N ASN A 28 -5.72 -8.95 3.91
CA ASN A 28 -7.11 -8.53 3.97
C ASN A 28 -7.30 -7.59 5.19
N PRO A 29 -8.48 -6.97 5.35
CA PRO A 29 -8.74 -6.07 6.48
C PRO A 29 -8.51 -6.68 7.87
N GLU A 30 -8.74 -8.00 8.01
CA GLU A 30 -8.61 -8.69 9.29
C GLU A 30 -7.14 -8.96 9.67
N ASN A 31 -6.28 -9.23 8.68
CA ASN A 31 -4.91 -9.69 8.92
C ASN A 31 -3.82 -8.64 8.63
N ILE A 32 -4.17 -7.50 8.02
CA ILE A 32 -3.19 -6.50 7.57
C ILE A 32 -2.24 -6.04 8.68
N ARG A 33 -2.74 -5.88 9.91
CA ARG A 33 -1.92 -5.49 11.07
C ARG A 33 -0.87 -6.54 11.40
N GLN A 34 -1.21 -7.81 11.32
CA GLN A 34 -0.27 -8.92 11.58
C GLN A 34 0.80 -8.99 10.49
N VAL A 35 0.41 -8.76 9.23
CA VAL A 35 1.35 -8.71 8.09
C VAL A 35 2.34 -7.57 8.26
N LEU A 36 1.87 -6.37 8.60
CA LEU A 36 2.73 -5.22 8.88
C LEU A 36 3.72 -5.52 10.02
N ASP A 37 3.26 -6.20 11.07
CA ASP A 37 4.09 -6.51 12.23
C ASP A 37 5.17 -7.53 11.94
N ARG A 38 4.91 -8.45 11.01
CA ARG A 38 5.88 -9.44 10.55
C ARG A 38 7.02 -8.82 9.75
N ILE A 39 6.74 -7.77 8.96
CA ILE A 39 7.72 -7.20 8.01
C ILE A 39 8.40 -5.93 8.55
N LYS A 40 7.95 -5.39 9.68
CA LYS A 40 8.36 -4.07 10.19
C LYS A 40 9.86 -3.92 10.44
N ASP A 41 10.59 -5.00 10.72
CA ASP A 41 12.01 -4.89 11.05
C ASP A 41 12.90 -5.09 9.81
N GLU A 42 12.34 -5.65 8.73
CA GLU A 42 13.05 -5.98 7.49
C GLU A 42 12.74 -5.01 6.34
N ALA A 43 11.58 -4.36 6.37
CA ALA A 43 11.11 -3.50 5.29
C ALA A 43 11.62 -2.05 5.43
N ASP A 44 12.31 -1.57 4.41
CA ASP A 44 12.63 -0.15 4.24
C ASP A 44 11.49 0.60 3.54
N ILE A 45 10.89 -0.05 2.54
CA ILE A 45 9.79 0.47 1.73
C ILE A 45 8.62 -0.51 1.78
N ILE A 46 7.43 -0.02 2.12
CA ILE A 46 6.19 -0.80 2.10
C ILE A 46 5.25 -0.18 1.05
N ALA A 47 5.05 -0.90 -0.05
CA ALA A 47 3.99 -0.62 -1.00
C ALA A 47 2.71 -1.31 -0.53
N ILE A 48 1.63 -0.57 -0.33
CA ILE A 48 0.36 -1.11 0.19
C ILE A 48 -0.81 -0.58 -0.64
N THR A 49 -1.77 -1.44 -0.94
CA THR A 49 -2.98 -1.00 -1.65
C THR A 49 -3.87 -0.09 -0.80
N HIS A 50 -4.58 0.85 -1.43
CA HIS A 50 -5.32 1.92 -0.77
C HIS A 50 -6.36 1.43 0.26
N GLY A 51 -7.18 0.45 -0.12
CA GLY A 51 -8.20 -0.15 0.73
C GLY A 51 -7.58 -0.87 1.93
N LEU A 52 -6.44 -1.52 1.79
CA LEU A 52 -5.74 -2.12 2.94
C LEU A 52 -5.11 -1.07 3.85
N TYR A 53 -4.63 0.05 3.28
CA TYR A 53 -4.11 1.17 4.06
C TYR A 53 -5.17 1.74 5.01
N GLU A 54 -6.39 1.93 4.54
CA GLU A 54 -7.50 2.49 5.35
C GLU A 54 -7.79 1.64 6.61
N HIS A 55 -7.60 0.32 6.56
CA HIS A 55 -7.82 -0.58 7.71
C HIS A 55 -6.68 -0.59 8.75
N ALA A 56 -5.52 -0.02 8.41
CA ALA A 56 -4.32 -0.04 9.25
C ALA A 56 -3.61 1.32 9.34
N GLU A 57 -4.29 2.42 9.04
CA GLU A 57 -3.70 3.76 8.93
C GLU A 57 -2.90 4.16 10.18
N ASP A 58 -3.46 3.92 11.37
CA ASP A 58 -2.81 4.21 12.66
C ASP A 58 -1.47 3.46 12.81
N ARG A 59 -1.43 2.18 12.38
CA ARG A 59 -0.22 1.37 12.47
C ARG A 59 0.81 1.80 11.44
N ILE A 60 0.34 2.15 10.24
CA ILE A 60 1.20 2.61 9.15
C ILE A 60 1.84 3.96 9.49
N LYS A 61 1.10 4.90 10.10
CA LYS A 61 1.65 6.17 10.58
C LYS A 61 2.76 5.97 11.62
N LYS A 62 2.59 4.98 12.53
CA LYS A 62 3.67 4.59 13.46
C LYS A 62 4.90 4.09 12.72
N LEU A 63 4.74 3.23 11.71
CA LEU A 63 5.86 2.76 10.88
C LEU A 63 6.56 3.92 10.15
N GLN A 64 5.81 4.87 9.61
CA GLN A 64 6.37 6.09 8.97
C GLN A 64 7.23 6.90 9.95
N SER A 65 6.79 7.06 11.21
CA SER A 65 7.58 7.77 12.23
C SER A 65 8.93 7.10 12.57
N THR A 66 9.10 5.83 12.21
CA THR A 66 10.38 5.10 12.34
C THR A 66 11.32 5.26 11.13
N GLY A 67 10.98 6.13 10.17
CA GLY A 67 11.78 6.38 8.97
C GLY A 67 11.48 5.47 7.77
N LYS A 68 10.43 4.65 7.84
CA LYS A 68 10.01 3.77 6.72
C LYS A 68 9.24 4.54 5.66
N ILE A 69 9.49 4.19 4.41
CA ILE A 69 8.76 4.76 3.27
C ILE A 69 7.50 3.93 3.03
N ILE A 70 6.34 4.59 2.98
CA ILE A 70 5.07 3.95 2.66
C ILE A 70 4.55 4.50 1.33
N ALA A 71 4.44 3.62 0.34
CA ALA A 71 3.85 3.94 -0.96
C ALA A 71 2.43 3.37 -1.02
N ARG A 72 1.44 4.24 -1.21
CA ARG A 72 0.05 3.82 -1.46
C ARG A 72 -0.12 3.53 -2.95
N ILE A 73 -0.59 2.34 -3.29
CA ILE A 73 -0.84 1.93 -4.68
C ILE A 73 -2.36 1.68 -4.89
N PRO A 74 -2.86 1.79 -6.12
CA PRO A 74 -4.26 1.48 -6.40
C PRO A 74 -4.59 0.00 -6.08
N ASP A 75 -5.82 -0.24 -5.64
CA ASP A 75 -6.42 -1.57 -5.59
C ASP A 75 -7.04 -1.94 -6.94
N ARG A 76 -7.49 -3.20 -7.04
CA ARG A 76 -8.45 -3.64 -8.07
C ARG A 76 -9.83 -2.95 -8.00
N ARG A 77 -10.13 -2.22 -6.92
CA ARG A 77 -11.44 -1.56 -6.70
C ARG A 77 -11.31 -0.09 -7.09
N GLY A 78 -11.93 0.28 -8.21
CA GLY A 78 -11.85 1.61 -8.81
C GLY A 78 -11.09 1.58 -10.14
N SER A 79 -11.50 2.42 -11.09
CA SER A 79 -10.64 2.70 -12.24
C SER A 79 -9.40 3.46 -11.75
N GLY A 80 -8.24 3.24 -12.37
CA GLY A 80 -7.03 3.98 -12.01
C GLY A 80 -7.23 5.50 -12.04
N GLU A 81 -8.14 6.01 -12.87
CA GLU A 81 -8.53 7.41 -12.92
C GLU A 81 -9.16 7.90 -11.60
N GLU A 82 -10.16 7.21 -11.05
CA GLU A 82 -10.82 7.64 -9.81
C GLU A 82 -9.85 7.71 -8.63
N ILE A 83 -8.94 6.73 -8.54
CA ILE A 83 -7.92 6.68 -7.49
C ILE A 83 -6.90 7.81 -7.67
N ILE A 84 -6.44 8.06 -8.89
CA ILE A 84 -5.54 9.18 -9.18
C ILE A 84 -6.23 10.51 -8.89
N THR A 85 -7.49 10.69 -9.28
CA THR A 85 -8.26 11.90 -8.99
C THR A 85 -8.46 12.09 -7.47
N LYS A 86 -8.72 11.03 -6.71
CA LYS A 86 -8.80 11.08 -5.24
C LYS A 86 -7.45 11.45 -4.62
N MET A 87 -6.35 10.83 -5.07
CA MET A 87 -5.00 11.16 -4.59
C MET A 87 -4.62 12.61 -4.87
N ILE A 88 -4.93 13.11 -6.06
CA ILE A 88 -4.74 14.52 -6.42
C ILE A 88 -5.56 15.40 -5.47
N ARG A 89 -6.86 15.13 -5.33
CA ARG A 89 -7.75 15.89 -4.43
C ARG A 89 -7.25 15.91 -2.99
N ASP A 90 -6.78 14.78 -2.46
CA ASP A 90 -6.30 14.67 -1.08
C ASP A 90 -5.01 15.49 -0.85
N VAL A 91 -4.22 15.74 -1.90
CA VAL A 91 -2.96 16.50 -1.83
C VAL A 91 -3.15 17.99 -2.09
N ILE A 92 -3.97 18.38 -3.07
CA ILE A 92 -4.15 19.79 -3.47
C ILE A 92 -5.48 20.42 -3.01
N GLY A 93 -6.47 19.62 -2.60
CA GLY A 93 -7.71 20.11 -1.99
C GLY A 93 -8.83 20.54 -2.97
N PHE A 94 -8.70 20.26 -4.27
CA PHE A 94 -9.72 20.58 -5.27
C PHE A 94 -9.87 19.50 -6.35
N GLU A 95 -11.08 19.39 -6.91
CA GLU A 95 -11.38 18.46 -8.01
C GLU A 95 -10.90 19.02 -9.35
N LEU A 96 -10.21 18.20 -10.14
CA LEU A 96 -9.98 18.47 -11.56
C LEU A 96 -11.32 18.33 -12.28
N LYS A 97 -11.95 19.46 -12.63
CA LYS A 97 -13.08 19.47 -13.55
C LYS A 97 -12.57 19.14 -14.96
N LYS A 98 -13.26 18.22 -15.61
CA LYS A 98 -13.00 17.80 -17.00
C LYS A 98 -13.28 18.94 -17.98
#